data_AF-A0A4P9WUH6-F1
#
_entry.id   AF-A0A4P9WUH6-F1
#
_cell.length_a   1.000
_cell.length_b   1.000
_cell.length_c   1.000
_cell.angle_alpha   90.00
_cell.angle_beta   90.00
_cell.angle_gamma   90.00
#
_symmetry.space_group_name_H-M   'P 1'
#
loop_
_entity.id
_entity.type
_entity.pdbx_description
1 polymer ?
#
loop_
_entity_poly.entity_id
_entity_poly.type
_entity_poly.pdbx_seq_one_letter_code
_entity_poly.pdbx_strand_id
1 'polypeptide(L)'
;MGGLQALWVATARLALAMLCCFSCFDTSASSDGYGAGAGVAAAPASFPGRRLVTAHWMVGGVPVDYAAHIAKAQAAGIDAFALNYGGWNLETYRSAWLSSISAIFKAAEGTTFKLFFSFDMTSVGRDDVLSLSRQWGNHANFL
;
A
#
# COMPACT_ATOMS: atom_id res chain seq x y z
N MET A 1 19.42 -40.42 -40.10
CA MET A 1 20.72 -40.38 -39.42
C MET A 1 20.91 -38.92 -39.02
N GLY A 2 20.46 -38.43 -37.85
CA GLY A 2 20.78 -38.91 -36.50
C GLY A 2 22.21 -38.45 -36.20
N GLY A 3 22.53 -37.60 -35.22
CA GLY A 3 21.84 -37.01 -34.09
C GLY A 3 22.85 -36.09 -33.39
N LEU A 4 22.55 -35.68 -32.14
CA LEU A 4 23.28 -34.80 -31.22
C LEU A 4 23.00 -33.30 -31.48
N GLN A 5 22.05 -32.60 -30.84
CA GLN A 5 21.49 -32.65 -29.49
C GLN A 5 22.54 -32.76 -28.37
N ALA A 6 22.47 -31.78 -27.47
CA ALA A 6 23.06 -31.78 -26.12
C ALA A 6 24.57 -31.55 -26.01
N LEU A 7 24.95 -30.28 -25.82
CA LEU A 7 26.15 -29.81 -25.13
C LEU A 7 25.95 -28.28 -24.97
N TRP A 8 25.70 -27.65 -23.83
CA TRP A 8 25.85 -28.03 -22.43
C TRP A 8 24.66 -27.53 -21.62
N VAL A 9 24.05 -28.48 -20.92
CA VAL A 9 23.31 -28.30 -19.68
C VAL A 9 24.31 -27.76 -18.65
N ALA A 10 24.19 -26.49 -18.29
CA ALA A 10 24.81 -25.95 -17.08
C ALA A 10 23.70 -25.70 -16.06
N THR A 11 23.47 -26.74 -15.26
CA THR A 11 23.07 -26.67 -13.85
C THR A 11 21.70 -26.05 -13.54
N ALA A 12 20.67 -26.85 -13.78
CA ALA A 12 19.63 -27.04 -12.79
C ALA A 12 20.27 -27.55 -11.49
N ARG A 13 20.40 -26.68 -10.48
CA ARG A 13 20.56 -26.99 -9.05
C ARG A 13 20.64 -25.66 -8.27
N LEU A 14 19.49 -25.07 -7.98
CA LEU A 14 19.25 -24.34 -6.73
C LEU A 14 17.74 -24.10 -6.54
N ALA A 15 16.96 -25.18 -6.66
CA ALA A 15 15.75 -25.28 -5.84
C ALA A 15 16.18 -25.87 -4.50
N LEU A 16 15.53 -25.41 -3.43
CA LEU A 16 15.60 -25.93 -2.05
C LEU A 16 16.56 -25.20 -1.09
N ALA A 17 16.18 -23.99 -0.66
CA ALA A 17 16.49 -23.48 0.69
C ALA A 17 15.72 -22.19 1.02
N MET A 18 14.38 -22.24 1.11
CA MET A 18 13.64 -21.34 2.02
C MET A 18 12.21 -21.83 2.27
N LEU A 19 12.09 -23.12 2.54
CA LEU A 19 10.90 -23.74 3.11
C LEU A 19 11.35 -24.49 4.37
N CYS A 20 11.58 -23.76 5.45
CA CYS A 20 11.74 -24.27 6.83
C CYS A 20 11.90 -23.08 7.79
N CYS A 21 10.79 -22.42 8.13
CA CYS A 21 10.67 -21.76 9.43
C CYS A 21 9.21 -21.83 9.89
N PHE A 22 8.66 -23.04 9.79
CA PHE A 22 7.45 -23.43 10.50
C PHE A 22 7.84 -24.58 11.42
N SER A 23 8.50 -24.25 12.53
CA SER A 23 8.74 -25.18 13.63
C SER A 23 8.96 -24.39 14.91
N CYS A 24 7.94 -24.40 15.75
CA CYS A 24 8.07 -24.67 17.19
C CYS A 24 9.03 -23.77 17.97
N PHE A 25 8.55 -22.61 18.41
CA PHE A 25 8.93 -22.10 19.72
C PHE A 25 7.81 -22.47 20.70
N ASP A 26 7.81 -23.73 21.12
CA ASP A 26 7.27 -24.12 22.42
C ASP A 26 8.40 -23.87 23.41
N THR A 27 8.36 -22.74 24.10
CA THR A 27 9.10 -22.62 25.35
C THR A 27 8.10 -22.93 26.44
N SER A 28 8.12 -24.18 26.88
CA SER A 28 7.49 -24.60 28.13
C SER A 28 8.17 -23.80 29.25
N ALA A 29 7.53 -22.71 29.68
CA ALA A 29 7.95 -21.96 30.85
C ALA A 29 7.68 -22.83 32.09
N SER A 30 8.77 -23.23 32.72
CA SER A 30 8.86 -23.84 34.04
C SER A 30 8.02 -23.06 35.07
N SER A 31 7.14 -23.79 35.74
CA SER A 31 6.36 -23.31 36.88
C SER A 31 7.24 -23.18 38.11
N ASP A 32 7.62 -21.96 38.46
CA ASP A 32 7.95 -21.59 39.85
C ASP A 32 7.28 -20.26 40.17
N GLY A 33 6.44 -20.32 41.22
CA GLY A 33 5.50 -19.28 41.57
C GLY A 33 6.14 -18.03 42.15
N TYR A 34 5.56 -16.89 41.79
CA TYR A 34 5.41 -15.75 42.68
C TYR A 34 4.03 -15.11 42.45
N GLY A 35 3.23 -15.10 43.50
CA GLY A 35 2.42 -13.95 43.93
C GLY A 35 1.33 -13.43 42.98
N ALA A 36 0.09 -13.65 43.39
CA ALA A 36 -1.11 -12.99 42.91
C ALA A 36 -1.02 -11.45 42.89
N GLY A 37 -1.64 -10.82 41.88
CA GLY A 37 -2.07 -9.43 41.99
C GLY A 37 -1.93 -8.59 40.72
N ALA A 38 -2.81 -8.81 39.75
CA ALA A 38 -3.51 -7.78 38.98
C ALA A 38 -4.15 -8.50 37.79
N GLY A 39 -5.47 -8.65 37.80
CA GLY A 39 -6.18 -9.00 36.59
C GLY A 39 -5.85 -7.95 35.55
N VAL A 40 -5.06 -8.31 34.55
CA VAL A 40 -4.96 -7.52 33.33
C VAL A 40 -6.36 -7.64 32.73
N ALA A 41 -7.18 -6.61 32.97
CA ALA A 41 -8.46 -6.48 32.34
C ALA A 41 -8.20 -6.64 30.83
N ALA A 42 -8.73 -7.72 30.26
CA ALA A 42 -8.72 -7.90 28.82
C ALA A 42 -9.31 -6.62 28.22
N ALA A 43 -8.51 -5.92 27.42
CA ALA A 43 -8.99 -4.75 26.71
C ALA A 43 -10.28 -5.15 25.96
N PRO A 44 -11.35 -4.34 26.02
CA PRO A 44 -12.62 -4.70 25.40
C PRO A 44 -12.42 -4.99 23.91
N ALA A 45 -13.10 -6.05 23.48
CA ALA A 45 -13.10 -6.53 22.10
C ALA A 45 -13.55 -5.44 21.11
N SER A 46 -12.94 -5.51 19.93
CA SER A 46 -13.40 -5.00 18.63
C SER A 46 -14.03 -3.60 18.59
N PHE A 47 -13.36 -2.67 17.91
CA PHE A 47 -14.03 -1.50 17.36
C PHE A 47 -15.13 -1.99 16.41
N PRO A 48 -16.42 -1.67 16.65
CA PRO A 48 -17.48 -2.01 15.71
C PRO A 48 -17.27 -1.14 14.46
N GLY A 49 -16.73 -1.76 13.41
CA GLY A 49 -16.40 -1.11 12.14
C GLY A 49 -14.94 -1.35 11.74
N ARG A 50 -14.74 -1.77 10.48
CA ARG A 50 -13.40 -1.92 9.90
C ARG A 50 -12.73 -0.54 9.84
N ARG A 51 -11.56 -0.39 10.46
CA ARG A 51 -10.74 0.82 10.34
C ARG A 51 -10.13 0.85 8.94
N LEU A 52 -10.22 1.99 8.26
CA LEU A 52 -9.53 2.19 6.99
C LEU A 52 -8.05 2.44 7.26
N VAL A 53 -7.19 1.60 6.66
CA VAL A 53 -5.74 1.80 6.70
C VAL A 53 -5.33 2.57 5.46
N THR A 54 -4.64 3.69 5.64
CA THR A 54 -4.25 4.56 4.54
C THR A 54 -2.73 4.72 4.50
N ALA A 55 -2.17 4.86 3.29
CA ALA A 55 -0.76 5.13 3.08
C ALA A 55 -0.56 6.43 2.30
N HIS A 56 0.44 7.21 2.68
CA HIS A 56 0.82 8.42 1.94
C HIS A 56 1.46 8.01 0.61
N TRP A 57 0.92 8.52 -0.50
CA TRP A 57 1.43 8.26 -1.83
C TRP A 57 2.02 9.54 -2.42
N MET A 58 3.30 9.46 -2.77
CA MET A 58 3.99 10.55 -3.45
C MET A 58 3.55 10.56 -4.91
N VAL A 59 2.68 11.51 -5.26
CA VAL A 59 2.32 11.80 -6.64
C VAL A 59 3.49 12.54 -7.30
N GLY A 60 3.76 12.20 -8.55
CA GLY A 60 4.89 12.77 -9.30
C GLY A 60 6.10 11.83 -9.28
N GLY A 61 6.92 11.92 -10.32
CA GLY A 61 8.05 11.02 -10.56
C GLY A 61 7.93 10.27 -11.88
N VAL A 62 8.57 9.11 -11.97
CA VAL A 62 8.56 8.25 -13.16
C VAL A 62 7.17 7.62 -13.32
N PRO A 63 6.65 7.46 -14.54
CA PRO A 63 5.43 6.68 -14.77
C PRO A 63 5.53 5.29 -14.15
N VAL A 64 4.48 4.87 -13.43
CA VAL A 64 4.39 3.56 -12.79
C VAL A 64 3.06 2.89 -13.13
N ASP A 65 3.00 1.56 -12.94
CA ASP A 65 1.76 0.79 -13.05
C ASP A 65 0.93 0.93 -11.76
N TYR A 66 0.06 1.94 -11.74
CA TYR A 66 -0.80 2.22 -10.60
C TYR A 66 -1.70 1.06 -10.20
N ALA A 67 -2.17 0.24 -11.15
CA ALA A 67 -3.03 -0.90 -10.86
C ALA A 67 -2.25 -1.98 -10.08
N ALA A 68 -1.02 -2.27 -10.49
CA ALA A 68 -0.14 -3.19 -9.76
C ALA A 68 0.18 -2.68 -8.33
N HIS A 69 0.37 -1.36 -8.16
CA HIS A 69 0.60 -0.77 -6.84
C HIS A 69 -0.65 -0.82 -5.94
N ILE A 70 -1.83 -0.53 -6.48
CA ILE A 70 -3.11 -0.68 -5.76
C ILE A 70 -3.31 -2.13 -5.33
N ALA A 71 -3.12 -3.10 -6.22
CA ALA A 71 -3.26 -4.52 -5.89
C ALA A 71 -2.29 -4.96 -4.77
N LYS A 72 -1.03 -4.51 -4.82
CA LYS A 72 -0.04 -4.77 -3.76
C LYS A 72 -0.45 -4.12 -2.43
N ALA A 73 -0.95 -2.89 -2.46
CA ALA A 73 -1.42 -2.18 -1.27
C ALA A 73 -2.62 -2.91 -0.63
N GLN A 74 -3.59 -3.33 -1.44
CA GLN A 74 -4.72 -4.13 -0.98
C GLN A 74 -4.26 -5.47 -0.37
N ALA A 75 -3.33 -6.17 -1.01
CA ALA A 75 -2.76 -7.41 -0.48
C ALA A 75 -2.02 -7.21 0.85
N ALA A 76 -1.51 -6.00 1.10
CA ALA A 76 -0.89 -5.60 2.37
C ALA A 76 -1.90 -5.05 3.41
N GLY A 77 -3.19 -5.03 3.10
CA GLY A 77 -4.23 -4.51 4.00
C GLY A 77 -4.36 -2.98 4.03
N ILE A 78 -3.81 -2.28 3.03
CA ILE A 78 -4.03 -0.85 2.83
C ILE A 78 -5.31 -0.68 2.00
N ASP A 79 -6.19 0.21 2.46
CA ASP A 79 -7.50 0.46 1.86
C ASP A 79 -7.52 1.71 0.98
N ALA A 80 -6.61 2.66 1.23
CA ALA A 80 -6.57 3.91 0.51
C ALA A 80 -5.16 4.51 0.38
N PHE A 81 -4.99 5.35 -0.63
CA PHE A 81 -3.87 6.28 -0.69
C PHE A 81 -4.27 7.71 -0.38
N ALA A 82 -3.45 8.38 0.44
CA ALA A 82 -3.45 9.82 0.61
C ALA A 82 -2.50 10.42 -0.44
N LEU A 83 -3.05 10.98 -1.50
CA LEU A 83 -2.31 11.50 -2.64
C LEU A 83 -1.68 12.85 -2.30
N ASN A 84 -0.35 12.93 -2.28
CA ASN A 84 0.35 14.21 -2.17
C ASN A 84 -0.05 15.12 -3.34
N TYR A 85 -0.48 16.34 -3.04
CA TYR A 85 -0.56 17.41 -4.04
C TYR A 85 0.07 18.68 -3.50
N GLY A 86 1.06 19.20 -4.23
CA GLY A 86 1.87 20.34 -3.83
C GLY A 86 3.35 19.98 -3.65
N GLY A 87 4.15 20.97 -3.29
CA GLY A 87 5.58 20.89 -3.07
C GLY A 87 6.33 22.05 -3.70
N TRP A 88 7.65 22.06 -3.48
CA TRP A 88 8.60 23.10 -3.90
C TRP A 88 8.62 23.41 -5.41
N ASN A 89 8.07 22.53 -6.24
CA ASN A 89 8.10 22.62 -7.70
C ASN A 89 6.70 22.43 -8.34
N LEU A 90 5.63 22.64 -7.57
CA LEU A 90 4.25 22.44 -8.05
C LEU A 90 3.99 23.15 -9.39
N GLU A 91 4.41 24.40 -9.53
CA GLU A 91 4.13 25.18 -10.75
C GLU A 91 4.81 24.59 -11.98
N THR A 92 6.04 24.08 -11.83
CA THR A 92 6.79 23.45 -12.93
C THR A 92 6.19 22.12 -13.36
N TYR A 93 5.63 21.35 -12.42
CA TYR A 93 5.20 19.98 -12.68
C TYR A 93 3.70 19.75 -12.51
N ARG A 94 2.90 20.82 -12.41
CA ARG A 94 1.45 20.77 -12.20
C ARG A 94 0.76 19.78 -13.14
N SER A 95 1.06 19.84 -14.43
CA SER A 95 0.48 18.94 -15.44
C SER A 95 0.84 17.47 -15.20
N ALA A 96 2.06 17.17 -14.76
CA ALA A 96 2.48 15.80 -14.46
C ALA A 96 1.78 15.25 -13.20
N TRP A 97 1.58 16.10 -12.18
CA TRP A 97 0.79 15.75 -10.99
C TRP A 97 -0.66 15.43 -11.38
N LEU A 98 -1.31 16.32 -12.13
CA LEU A 98 -2.69 16.14 -12.57
C LEU A 98 -2.87 14.89 -13.45
N SER A 99 -1.91 14.63 -14.34
CA SER A 99 -1.90 13.41 -15.16
C SER A 99 -1.77 12.14 -14.29
N SER A 100 -0.89 12.17 -13.29
CA SER A 100 -0.70 11.05 -12.35
C SER A 100 -1.94 10.81 -11.48
N ILE A 101 -2.58 11.88 -11.00
CA ILE A 101 -3.85 11.81 -10.27
C ILE A 101 -4.92 11.15 -11.15
N SER A 102 -5.09 11.61 -12.38
CA SER A 102 -6.05 11.02 -13.31
C SER A 102 -5.77 9.53 -13.55
N ALA A 103 -4.50 9.16 -13.76
CA ALA A 103 -4.09 7.79 -13.98
C ALA A 103 -4.36 6.88 -12.77
N ILE A 104 -4.10 7.34 -11.54
CA ILE A 104 -4.35 6.51 -10.35
C ILE A 104 -5.85 6.39 -10.03
N PHE A 105 -6.65 7.44 -10.25
CA PHE A 105 -8.11 7.33 -10.14
C PHE A 105 -8.68 6.32 -11.14
N LYS A 106 -8.22 6.37 -12.39
CA LYS A 106 -8.58 5.37 -13.42
C LYS A 106 -8.18 3.96 -13.02
N ALA A 107 -6.99 3.78 -12.44
CA ALA A 107 -6.54 2.47 -11.97
C ALA A 107 -7.35 1.93 -10.78
N ALA A 108 -7.98 2.81 -9.99
CA ALA A 108 -8.85 2.43 -8.88
C ALA A 108 -10.28 2.09 -9.30
N GLU A 109 -10.72 2.47 -10.50
CA GLU A 109 -12.07 2.18 -11.00
C GLU A 109 -12.39 0.68 -10.94
N GLY A 110 -13.60 0.35 -10.48
CA GLY A 110 -14.05 -1.04 -10.31
C GLY A 110 -13.41 -1.78 -9.12
N THR A 111 -12.47 -1.17 -8.41
CA THR A 111 -11.92 -1.71 -7.15
C THR A 111 -12.62 -1.11 -5.93
N THR A 112 -12.42 -1.72 -4.76
CA THR A 112 -12.80 -1.13 -3.47
C THR A 112 -11.79 -0.14 -2.92
N PHE A 113 -10.65 0.04 -3.61
CA PHE A 113 -9.57 0.91 -3.15
C PHE A 113 -9.96 2.37 -3.24
N LYS A 114 -9.52 3.15 -2.25
CA LYS A 114 -9.94 4.54 -2.09
C LYS A 114 -8.78 5.53 -2.23
N LEU A 115 -9.11 6.76 -2.56
CA LEU A 115 -8.16 7.84 -2.80
C LEU A 115 -8.69 9.14 -2.20
N PHE A 116 -7.82 9.92 -1.56
CA PHE A 116 -8.12 11.29 -1.14
C PHE A 116 -6.86 12.15 -1.24
N PHE A 117 -7.03 13.47 -1.20
CA PHE A 117 -5.91 14.40 -1.32
C PHE A 117 -5.27 14.72 0.04
N SER A 118 -3.94 14.69 0.07
CA SER A 118 -3.09 15.26 1.10
C SER A 118 -2.43 16.52 0.53
N PHE A 119 -3.05 17.68 0.76
CA PHE A 119 -2.57 18.96 0.24
C PHE A 119 -1.38 19.50 1.03
N ASP A 120 -0.29 19.83 0.34
CA ASP A 120 0.80 20.60 0.89
C ASP A 120 0.44 22.10 0.87
N MET A 121 -0.10 22.57 1.99
CA MET A 121 -0.58 23.94 2.15
C MET A 121 0.53 25.01 2.11
N THR A 122 1.81 24.63 2.01
CA THR A 122 2.91 25.59 1.80
C THR A 122 2.99 26.08 0.35
N SER A 123 2.38 25.35 -0.58
CA SER A 123 2.46 25.58 -2.03
C SER A 123 1.11 25.55 -2.73
N VAL A 124 0.09 24.99 -2.08
CA VAL A 124 -1.28 24.86 -2.60
C VAL A 124 -2.15 26.01 -2.10
N GLY A 125 -2.88 26.65 -3.01
CA GLY A 125 -3.86 27.68 -2.67
C GLY A 125 -5.28 27.12 -2.48
N ARG A 126 -6.18 27.97 -1.96
CA ARG A 126 -7.62 27.66 -1.86
C ARG A 126 -8.21 27.16 -3.18
N ASP A 127 -7.83 27.80 -4.29
CA ASP A 127 -8.44 27.54 -5.59
C ASP A 127 -8.03 26.16 -6.14
N ASP A 128 -6.81 25.69 -5.83
CA ASP A 128 -6.38 24.32 -6.13
C ASP A 128 -7.21 23.28 -5.36
N VAL A 129 -7.39 23.49 -4.05
CA VAL A 129 -8.19 22.61 -3.19
C VAL A 129 -9.62 22.53 -3.73
N LEU A 130 -10.23 23.67 -4.05
CA LEU A 130 -11.58 23.73 -4.57
C LEU A 130 -11.70 23.05 -5.95
N SER A 131 -10.74 23.30 -6.85
CA SER A 131 -10.71 22.70 -8.18
C SER A 131 -10.65 21.18 -8.11
N LEU A 132 -9.70 20.63 -7.34
CA LEU A 132 -9.52 19.19 -7.19
C LEU A 132 -10.69 18.52 -6.47
N SER A 133 -11.23 19.17 -5.44
CA SER A 133 -12.41 18.68 -4.73
C SER A 133 -13.64 18.63 -5.63
N ARG A 134 -13.86 19.64 -6.49
CA ARG A 134 -14.95 19.63 -7.46
C ARG A 134 -14.77 18.59 -8.54
N GLN A 135 -13.53 18.40 -9.01
CA GLN A 135 -13.22 17.45 -10.07
C GLN A 135 -13.40 16.00 -9.61
N TRP A 136 -12.94 15.65 -8.41
CA TRP A 136 -12.87 14.26 -7.96
C TRP A 136 -13.86 13.91 -6.84
N GLY A 137 -14.48 14.89 -6.19
CA GLY A 137 -15.34 14.67 -5.02
C GLY A 137 -16.55 13.75 -5.27
N ASN A 138 -16.98 13.61 -6.53
CA ASN A 138 -18.07 12.71 -6.92
C ASN A 138 -17.58 11.38 -7.52
N HIS A 139 -16.26 11.14 -7.55
CA HIS A 139 -15.70 9.90 -8.09
C HIS A 139 -15.94 8.75 -7.10
N ALA A 140 -16.34 7.56 -7.60
CA ALA A 140 -16.70 6.42 -6.74
C ALA A 140 -15.57 5.96 -5.80
N ASN A 141 -14.32 6.18 -6.21
CA ASN A 141 -13.11 5.87 -5.43
C ASN A 141 -12.59 7.04 -4.58
N PHE A 142 -13.23 8.22 -4.62
CA PHE A 142 -12.89 9.33 -3.74
C PHE A 142 -13.44 9.08 -2.32
N LEU A 143 -12.71 9.55 -1.29
CA LEU A 143 -13.12 9.56 0.12
C LEU A 143 -13.45 10.98 0.59
#